data_AF-A0AAN3P0E2-F1
#
_entry.id   AF-A0AAN3P0E2-F1
#
_cell.length_a   1.000
_cell.length_b   1.000
_cell.length_c   1.000
_cell.angle_alpha   90.00
_cell.angle_beta   90.00
_cell.angle_gamma   90.00
#
_symmetry.space_group_name_H-M   'P 1'
#
loop_
_entity.id
_entity.type
_entity.pdbx_description
1 polymer ?
#
loop_
_entity_poly.entity_id
_entity_poly.type
_entity_poly.pdbx_seq_one_letter_code
_entity_poly.pdbx_strand_id
1 'polypeptide(L)' 'QRSVQQLANTIVNSLIQYDDPAAWTEQEQLLKQMTVENVNTAVKQYLSHPVNTYTGVLLPK' A
#
# COMPACT_ATOMS: atom_id res chain seq x y z
N GLN A 1 10.30 -8.07 -23.93
CA GLN A 1 9.57 -6.78 -23.89
C GLN A 1 8.69 -6.64 -22.65
N ARG A 2 7.85 -7.63 -22.30
CA ARG A 2 6.93 -7.56 -21.13
C ARG A 2 7.62 -7.25 -19.78
N SER A 3 8.82 -7.76 -19.52
CA SER A 3 9.58 -7.52 -18.28
C SER A 3 10.07 -6.08 -18.12
N VAL A 4 10.50 -5.42 -19.21
CA VAL A 4 10.98 -4.03 -19.19
C VAL A 4 9.82 -3.07 -18.92
N GLN A 5 8.65 -3.34 -19.51
CA GLN A 5 7.45 -2.55 -19.26
C GLN A 5 6.97 -2.69 -17.81
N GLN A 6 7.03 -3.90 -17.23
CA GLN A 6 6.71 -4.12 -15.82
C GLN A 6 7.66 -3.35 -14.91
N LEU A 7 8.97 -3.40 -15.17
CA LEU A 7 9.95 -2.66 -14.39
C LEU A 7 9.74 -1.14 -14.47
N ALA A 8 9.46 -0.60 -15.67
CA ALA A 8 9.16 0.82 -15.85
C ALA A 8 7.93 1.24 -15.01
N ASN A 9 6.88 0.42 -15.02
CA ASN A 9 5.69 0.67 -14.20
C ASN A 9 5.99 0.60 -12.70
N THR A 10 6.85 -0.32 -12.26
CA THR A 10 7.28 -0.40 -10.85
C THR A 10 7.99 0.88 -10.43
N ILE A 11 8.97 1.36 -11.21
CA ILE A 11 9.71 2.60 -10.91
C ILE A 11 8.76 3.81 -10.86
N VAL A 12 7.85 3.92 -11.83
CA VAL A 12 6.84 5.00 -11.87
C VAL A 12 5.91 4.94 -10.66
N ASN A 13 5.42 3.75 -10.29
CA ASN A 13 4.57 3.57 -9.12
C ASN A 13 5.30 3.93 -7.81
N SER A 14 6.58 3.56 -7.68
CA SER A 14 7.40 3.93 -6.53
C SER A 14 7.53 5.43 -6.38
N LEU A 15 7.83 6.14 -7.47
CA LEU A 15 7.89 7.59 -7.48
C LEU A 15 6.54 8.24 -7.09
N ILE A 16 5.43 7.79 -7.67
CA ILE A 16 4.11 8.39 -7.40
C ILE A 16 3.65 8.17 -5.95
N GLN A 17 3.91 6.98 -5.39
CA GLN A 17 3.38 6.60 -4.07
C GLN A 17 4.29 7.00 -2.92
N TYR A 18 5.60 7.07 -3.14
CA TYR A 18 6.61 7.24 -2.09
C TYR A 18 7.57 8.41 -2.35
N ASP A 19 7.40 9.15 -3.46
CA ASP A 19 8.31 10.23 -3.91
C ASP A 19 9.78 9.76 -4.09
N ASP A 20 9.98 8.45 -4.24
CA ASP A 20 11.28 7.81 -4.42
C ASP A 20 11.19 6.71 -5.49
N PRO A 21 11.85 6.86 -6.65
CA PRO A 21 11.83 5.85 -7.71
C PRO A 21 12.55 4.54 -7.35
N ALA A 22 13.38 4.53 -6.29
CA ALA A 22 14.14 3.38 -5.84
C ALA A 22 13.46 2.61 -4.69
N ALA A 23 12.35 3.10 -4.14
CA ALA A 23 11.68 2.49 -2.99
C ALA A 23 11.33 0.99 -3.16
N TRP A 24 11.05 0.53 -4.38
CA TRP A 24 10.77 -0.89 -4.65
C TRP A 24 11.97 -1.82 -4.38
N THR A 25 13.19 -1.30 -4.41
CA THR A 25 14.41 -2.11 -4.27
C THR A 25 14.59 -2.65 -2.85
N GLU A 26 14.04 -1.98 -1.84
CA GLU A 26 14.10 -2.38 -0.44
C GLU A 26 12.99 -3.36 -0.03
N GLN A 27 12.01 -3.60 -0.91
CA GLN A 27 10.80 -4.35 -0.60
C GLN A 27 11.08 -5.76 -0.05
N GLU A 28 12.05 -6.49 -0.60
CA GLU A 28 12.35 -7.85 -0.14
C GLU A 28 12.92 -7.86 1.30
N GLN A 29 13.75 -6.88 1.63
CA GLN A 29 14.32 -6.74 2.97
C GLN A 29 13.24 -6.36 3.98
N LEU A 30 12.38 -5.41 3.63
CA LEU A 30 11.27 -5.00 4.48
C LEU A 30 10.27 -6.15 4.71
N LEU A 31 9.98 -6.93 3.67
CA LEU A 31 9.09 -8.10 3.76
C LEU A 31 9.61 -9.13 4.78
N LYS A 32 10.93 -9.38 4.80
CA LYS A 32 11.56 -10.30 5.76
C LYS A 32 11.50 -9.78 7.20
N GLN A 33 11.31 -8.48 7.40
CA GLN A 33 11.20 -7.84 8.71
C GLN A 33 9.74 -7.70 9.18
N MET A 34 8.75 -8.06 8.35
CA MET A 34 7.34 -8.00 8.73
C MET A 34 7.04 -9.03 9.83
N THR A 35 6.36 -8.58 10.88
CA THR A 35 5.91 -9.42 12.00
C THR A 35 4.42 -9.18 12.25
N VAL A 36 3.76 -10.15 12.89
CA VAL A 36 2.35 -9.98 13.26
C VAL A 36 2.16 -8.74 14.15
N GLU A 37 3.10 -8.48 15.05
CA GLU A 37 3.04 -7.35 15.97
C GLU A 37 3.19 -6.00 15.26
N ASN A 38 4.15 -5.85 14.34
CA ASN A 38 4.36 -4.58 13.66
C ASN A 38 3.19 -4.25 12.70
N VAL A 39 2.64 -5.25 12.02
CA VAL A 39 1.43 -5.10 11.20
C VAL A 39 0.24 -4.70 12.07
N ASN A 40 -0.01 -5.40 13.18
CA ASN A 40 -1.13 -5.07 14.08
C ASN A 40 -1.00 -3.66 14.67
N THR A 41 0.23 -3.24 14.98
CA THR A 41 0.50 -1.88 15.48
C THR A 41 0.19 -0.84 14.41
N ALA A 42 0.64 -1.05 13.17
CA ALA A 42 0.32 -0.17 12.05
C ALA A 42 -1.20 -0.09 11.78
N VAL A 43 -1.89 -1.23 11.80
CA VAL A 43 -3.36 -1.26 11.65
C VAL A 43 -4.04 -0.44 12.73
N LYS A 44 -3.65 -0.62 14.00
CA LYS A 44 -4.20 0.18 15.10
C LYS A 44 -3.90 1.66 14.93
N GLN A 45 -2.70 2.02 14.49
CA GLN A 45 -2.33 3.43 14.34
C GLN A 45 -3.14 4.12 13.23
N TYR A 46 -3.25 3.49 12.06
CA TYR A 46 -3.77 4.16 10.87
C TYR A 46 -5.25 3.88 10.58
N LEU A 47 -5.83 2.79 11.10
CA LEU A 47 -7.17 2.33 10.74
C LEU A 47 -8.16 2.24 11.91
N SER A 48 -7.77 2.62 13.15
CA SER A 48 -8.65 2.43 14.32
C SER A 48 -9.91 3.29 14.32
N HIS A 49 -9.82 4.54 13.83
CA HIS A 49 -10.94 5.48 13.90
C HIS A 49 -11.14 6.14 12.53
N PRO A 50 -12.28 5.91 11.85
CA PRO A 50 -12.55 6.55 10.57
C PRO A 50 -12.74 8.06 10.77
N VAL A 51 -12.11 8.86 9.91
CA VAL A 51 -12.31 10.32 9.90
C VAL A 51 -13.70 10.66 9.34
N ASN A 52 -14.12 9.95 8.29
CA ASN A 52 -15.43 10.10 7.67
C ASN A 52 -16.02 8.72 7.37
N THR A 53 -17.33 8.58 7.55
CA THR A 53 -18.08 7.37 7.22
C THR A 53 -19.23 7.75 6.30
N TYR A 54 -19.25 7.17 5.10
CA TYR A 54 -20.32 7.36 4.12
C TYR A 54 -21.09 6.06 3.94
N THR A 55 -22.39 6.08 4.21
CA THR A 55 -23.25 4.89 4.09
C THR A 55 -24.27 5.11 2.99
N GLY A 56 -24.29 4.21 2.00
CA GLY A 56 -25.30 4.17 0.95
C GLY A 56 -26.00 2.81 0.96
N VAL A 57 -27.33 2.81 1.05
CA VAL A 57 -28.15 1.59 0.96
C VAL A 57 -29.18 1.77 -0.15
N LEU A 58 -29.18 0.84 -1.10
CA LEU A 58 -30.20 0.76 -2.14
C LEU A 58 -31.18 -0.36 -1.77
N LEU A 59 -32.44 0.01 -1.55
CA LEU A 59 -33.52 -0.94 -1.25
C LEU A 59 -34.48 -1.07 -2.45
N PRO A 60 -35.17 -2.21 -2.60
CA PRO A 60 -36.28 -2.35 -3.54
C PRO A 60 -37.38 -1.29 -3.30
N LYS A 61 -38.13 -0.95 -4.36
CA LYS A 61 -39.26 -0.02 -4.27
C LYS A 61 -40.45 -0.61 -3.51
#